data_AF-A0A7X5C433-F1
#
_entry.id   AF-A0A7X5C433-F1
#
_cell.length_a   1.000
_cell.length_b   1.000
_cell.length_c   1.000
_cell.angle_alpha   90.00
_cell.angle_beta   90.00
_cell.angle_gamma   90.00
#
_symmetry.space_group_name_H-M   'P 1'
#
loop_
_entity.id
_entity.type
_entity.pdbx_description
1 polymer ?
#
loop_
_entity_poly.entity_id
_entity_poly.type
_entity_poly.pdbx_seq_one_letter_code
_entity_poly.pdbx_strand_id
1 'polypeptide(L)'
;MSIRIGHASISENGTTSGKAGDQTGKEVCIRKWYSKPWDYMAIHPDANVRERHAAAVEAACKNDNIGYNWFGESDRNSLYRLAKAVNYDLSKVGKCNCDCSSLQNVAAVASGSGATYGSNGWTTSTMKAALQALGYKIITASTYLKDSAYCVRGAIYVKASSHTVCGLDNGSKASQTLSTAGISGGNSGSGSGAGKKSVDEIAREVINGKWGTGDDRKKRLAAAGYDYATVQARVNEILSGKTGSKKSNEEIAKEVIAGKWGNGDDRKKRLAAAGYDYAAVQKCVNKLL
;
A
#
# COMPACT_ATOMS: atom_id res chain seq x y z
N MET A 1 0.84 19.81 4.82
CA MET A 1 1.14 18.94 5.98
C MET A 1 2.54 18.39 5.82
N SER A 2 3.30 18.23 6.92
CA SER A 2 4.63 17.61 6.86
C SER A 2 4.51 16.10 6.66
N ILE A 3 5.35 15.53 5.80
CA ILE A 3 5.43 14.08 5.59
C ILE A 3 5.86 13.37 6.88
N ARG A 4 5.18 12.27 7.22
CA ARG A 4 5.46 11.44 8.38
C ARG A 4 6.15 10.14 8.00
N ILE A 5 6.88 9.59 8.95
CA ILE A 5 7.46 8.25 8.90
C ILE A 5 7.13 7.50 10.19
N GLY A 6 7.06 6.18 10.11
CA GLY A 6 6.83 5.30 11.26
C GLY A 6 7.98 4.31 11.40
N HIS A 7 8.46 4.11 12.62
CA HIS A 7 9.58 3.22 12.89
C HIS A 7 9.70 2.82 14.37
N ALA A 8 10.40 1.70 14.59
CA ALA A 8 10.99 1.40 15.89
C ALA A 8 12.34 2.12 15.95
N SER A 9 12.53 3.02 16.92
CA SER A 9 13.67 3.94 17.02
C SER A 9 14.79 3.37 17.88
N ILE A 10 14.54 3.29 19.19
CA ILE A 10 15.52 2.93 20.22
C ILE A 10 14.77 2.66 21.52
N SER A 11 15.34 1.86 22.42
CA SER A 11 14.76 1.58 23.75
C SER A 11 14.75 2.81 24.66
N GLU A 12 14.04 2.69 25.79
CA GLU A 12 14.01 3.68 26.88
C GLU A 12 15.39 4.02 27.46
N ASN A 13 16.33 3.08 27.33
CA ASN A 13 17.70 3.24 27.82
C ASN A 13 18.62 3.94 26.82
N GLY A 14 18.12 4.31 25.63
CA GLY A 14 18.95 4.80 24.53
C GLY A 14 19.87 3.72 23.96
N THR A 15 19.50 2.44 24.10
CA THR A 15 20.26 1.28 23.60
C THR A 15 19.38 0.33 22.78
N THR A 16 19.91 -0.83 22.42
CA THR A 16 19.13 -1.93 21.81
C THR A 16 18.49 -2.86 22.83
N SER A 17 18.63 -2.60 24.13
CA SER A 17 18.07 -3.40 25.21
C SER A 17 17.02 -2.61 25.98
N GLY A 18 15.78 -3.07 25.93
CA GLY A 18 14.63 -2.39 26.53
C GLY A 18 13.63 -3.34 27.16
N LYS A 19 12.71 -2.78 27.94
CA LYS A 19 11.56 -3.52 28.51
C LYS A 19 10.48 -3.77 27.46
N ALA A 20 9.58 -4.72 27.72
CA ALA A 20 8.45 -4.99 26.84
C ALA A 20 7.38 -3.88 26.90
N GLY A 21 6.94 -3.45 25.72
CA GLY A 21 6.03 -2.31 25.54
C GLY A 21 6.76 -0.97 25.51
N ASP A 22 6.15 0.03 24.89
CA ASP A 22 6.75 1.37 24.80
C ASP A 22 6.76 2.02 26.19
N GLN A 23 7.95 2.36 26.69
CA GLN A 23 8.10 3.03 27.98
C GLN A 23 8.16 4.56 27.85
N THR A 24 8.34 5.10 26.64
CA THR A 24 8.67 6.51 26.41
C THR A 24 7.71 7.24 25.47
N GLY A 25 6.82 6.50 24.80
CA GLY A 25 6.01 6.99 23.67
C GLY A 25 6.84 7.28 22.42
N LYS A 26 8.11 6.85 22.39
CA LYS A 26 9.10 7.17 21.34
C LYS A 26 9.85 5.94 20.85
N GLU A 27 9.58 4.76 21.40
CA GLU A 27 10.28 3.54 21.03
C GLU A 27 9.77 3.01 19.70
N VAL A 28 8.45 2.92 19.51
CA VAL A 28 7.80 2.63 18.22
C VAL A 28 6.85 3.77 17.92
N CYS A 29 7.27 4.69 17.06
CA CYS A 29 6.61 5.99 16.96
C CYS A 29 6.51 6.54 15.54
N ILE A 30 5.60 7.50 15.39
CA ILE A 30 5.50 8.34 14.21
C ILE A 30 6.32 9.61 14.42
N ARG A 31 7.15 9.98 13.43
CA ARG A 31 7.92 11.22 13.43
C ARG A 31 7.75 11.98 12.13
N LYS A 32 8.12 13.25 12.15
CA LYS A 32 8.33 14.02 10.92
C LYS A 32 9.45 13.36 10.12
N TRP A 33 9.27 13.28 8.80
CA TRP A 33 10.26 12.73 7.88
C TRP A 33 11.61 13.42 8.07
N TYR A 34 12.67 12.62 8.16
CA TYR A 34 14.05 13.08 8.22
C TYR A 34 14.90 12.35 7.17
N SER A 35 15.93 13.05 6.69
CA SER A 35 16.91 12.48 5.77
C SER A 35 18.02 11.81 6.58
N LYS A 36 18.18 10.49 6.39
CA LYS A 36 19.42 9.76 6.75
C LYS A 36 20.14 9.47 5.42
N PRO A 37 21.45 9.16 5.41
CA PRO A 37 22.07 8.50 4.27
C PRO A 37 21.47 7.10 4.07
N TRP A 38 20.25 7.04 3.53
CA TRP A 38 19.55 5.83 3.15
C TRP A 38 20.27 5.21 1.96
N ASP A 39 20.46 3.89 1.98
CA ASP A 39 21.10 3.16 0.88
C ASP A 39 20.08 2.90 -0.24
N TYR A 40 18.81 2.70 0.14
CA TYR A 40 17.70 2.55 -0.79
C TYR A 40 16.36 2.81 -0.12
N MET A 41 15.32 2.97 -0.96
CA MET A 41 13.94 2.71 -0.58
C MET A 41 13.39 1.53 -1.39
N ALA A 42 12.56 0.71 -0.78
CA ALA A 42 11.84 -0.37 -1.42
C ALA A 42 10.36 -0.03 -1.51
N ILE A 43 9.78 -0.22 -2.70
CA ILE A 43 8.39 0.14 -3.01
C ILE A 43 7.69 -1.09 -3.56
N HIS A 44 6.66 -1.58 -2.87
CA HIS A 44 5.85 -2.67 -3.41
C HIS A 44 5.08 -2.17 -4.65
N PRO A 45 4.99 -2.94 -5.75
CA PRO A 45 4.28 -2.51 -6.97
C PRO A 45 2.77 -2.31 -6.76
N ASP A 46 2.11 -3.16 -5.99
CA ASP A 46 0.68 -3.02 -5.64
C ASP A 46 0.45 -1.90 -4.60
N ALA A 47 -0.42 -0.94 -4.93
CA ALA A 47 -0.81 0.17 -4.07
C ALA A 47 -1.54 -0.27 -2.81
N ASN A 48 -2.34 -1.35 -2.86
CA ASN A 48 -3.07 -1.84 -1.70
C ASN A 48 -2.13 -2.44 -0.67
N VAL A 49 -1.09 -3.15 -1.11
CA VAL A 49 -0.04 -3.68 -0.23
C VAL A 49 0.72 -2.53 0.44
N ARG A 50 1.07 -1.48 -0.31
CA ARG A 50 1.70 -0.28 0.27
C ARG A 50 0.83 0.36 1.35
N GLU A 51 -0.47 0.52 1.07
CA GLU A 51 -1.41 1.10 2.03
C GLU A 51 -1.53 0.25 3.30
N ARG A 52 -1.70 -1.07 3.16
CA ARG A 52 -1.78 -1.97 4.32
C ARG A 52 -0.49 -2.02 5.13
N HIS A 53 0.68 -1.96 4.47
CA HIS A 53 1.97 -1.86 5.17
C HIS A 53 2.05 -0.58 5.99
N ALA A 54 1.73 0.58 5.41
CA ALA A 54 1.72 1.85 6.13
C ALA A 54 0.71 1.86 7.29
N ALA A 55 -0.50 1.33 7.07
CA ALA A 55 -1.52 1.22 8.10
C ALA A 55 -1.11 0.29 9.25
N ALA A 56 -0.44 -0.83 8.95
CA ALA A 56 0.11 -1.71 9.98
C ALA A 56 1.17 -0.98 10.82
N VAL A 57 2.08 -0.24 10.19
CA VAL A 57 3.07 0.58 10.92
C VAL A 57 2.38 1.67 11.75
N GLU A 58 1.37 2.35 11.23
CA GLU A 58 0.59 3.34 11.99
C GLU A 58 -0.11 2.73 13.20
N ALA A 59 -0.66 1.52 13.06
CA ALA A 59 -1.27 0.79 14.16
C ALA A 59 -0.24 0.39 15.22
N ALA A 60 0.94 -0.08 14.79
CA ALA A 60 2.02 -0.40 15.71
C ALA A 60 2.51 0.82 16.49
N CYS A 61 2.70 1.96 15.81
CA CYS A 61 3.14 3.19 16.45
C CYS A 61 2.11 3.85 17.38
N LYS A 62 0.85 3.41 17.34
CA LYS A 62 -0.21 3.87 18.26
C LYS A 62 -0.44 2.91 19.42
N ASN A 63 0.22 1.75 19.41
CA ASN A 63 0.02 0.70 20.40
C ASN A 63 1.19 0.72 21.39
N ASP A 64 0.95 1.31 22.56
CA ASP A 64 1.94 1.41 23.65
C ASP A 64 2.39 0.04 24.20
N ASN A 65 1.75 -1.06 23.78
CA ASN A 65 2.23 -2.40 24.10
C ASN A 65 3.42 -2.87 23.25
N ILE A 66 3.88 -2.09 22.26
CA ILE A 66 4.98 -2.48 21.38
C ILE A 66 6.19 -1.59 21.65
N GLY A 67 7.22 -2.16 22.30
CA GLY A 67 8.47 -1.48 22.62
C GLY A 67 9.63 -1.82 21.68
N TYR A 68 10.82 -1.37 22.06
CA TYR A 68 12.07 -1.63 21.34
C TYR A 68 13.04 -2.48 22.16
N ASN A 69 13.37 -3.67 21.66
CA ASN A 69 14.39 -4.52 22.28
C ASN A 69 14.89 -5.59 21.31
N TRP A 70 16.20 -5.86 21.33
CA TRP A 70 16.83 -6.88 20.50
C TRP A 70 16.95 -8.25 21.18
N PHE A 71 17.12 -8.31 22.50
CA PHE A 71 17.57 -9.52 23.22
C PHE A 71 16.57 -10.03 24.29
N GLY A 72 16.75 -11.25 24.81
CA GLY A 72 15.99 -11.76 25.97
C GLY A 72 14.62 -12.37 25.63
N GLU A 73 13.77 -12.57 26.63
CA GLU A 73 12.50 -13.32 26.47
C GLU A 73 11.48 -12.59 25.58
N SER A 74 11.39 -11.26 25.73
CA SER A 74 10.66 -10.35 24.84
C SER A 74 11.63 -9.69 23.86
N ASP A 75 12.29 -10.51 23.05
CA ASP A 75 13.21 -10.08 22.00
C ASP A 75 12.49 -9.39 20.82
N ARG A 76 13.28 -9.01 19.82
CA ARG A 76 12.84 -8.44 18.54
C ARG A 76 11.73 -9.24 17.82
N ASN A 77 11.63 -10.53 18.11
CA ASN A 77 10.70 -11.45 17.46
C ASN A 77 9.38 -11.60 18.24
N SER A 78 9.29 -11.05 19.45
CA SER A 78 8.07 -11.12 20.28
C SER A 78 6.86 -10.44 19.63
N LEU A 79 7.05 -9.32 18.92
CA LEU A 79 5.99 -8.69 18.13
C LEU A 79 5.38 -9.66 17.11
N TYR A 80 6.20 -10.39 16.35
CA TYR A 80 5.69 -11.33 15.37
C TYR A 80 4.88 -12.47 16.01
N ARG A 81 5.40 -13.03 17.11
CA ARG A 81 4.73 -14.11 17.85
C ARG A 81 3.32 -13.69 18.28
N LEU A 82 3.18 -12.49 18.85
CA LEU A 82 1.88 -11.99 19.29
C LEU A 82 1.01 -11.49 18.14
N ALA A 83 1.58 -10.88 17.10
CA ALA A 83 0.84 -10.46 15.91
C ALA A 83 0.13 -11.64 15.24
N LYS A 84 0.76 -12.82 15.18
CA LYS A 84 0.13 -14.03 14.64
C LYS A 84 -1.14 -14.43 15.41
N ALA A 85 -1.15 -14.26 16.73
CA ALA A 85 -2.30 -14.59 17.58
C ALA A 85 -3.51 -13.66 17.37
N VAL A 86 -3.27 -12.44 16.85
CA VAL A 86 -4.30 -11.44 16.56
C VAL A 86 -4.51 -11.22 15.06
N ASN A 87 -4.15 -12.21 14.23
CA ASN A 87 -4.27 -12.16 12.77
C ASN A 87 -3.61 -10.91 12.14
N TYR A 88 -2.44 -10.55 12.66
CA TYR A 88 -1.63 -9.40 12.25
C TYR A 88 -2.28 -8.02 12.41
N ASP A 89 -3.35 -7.92 13.20
CA ASP A 89 -3.89 -6.63 13.65
C ASP A 89 -2.99 -6.03 14.76
N LEU A 90 -2.03 -5.19 14.35
CA LEU A 90 -1.03 -4.64 15.27
C LEU A 90 -1.63 -3.71 16.34
N SER A 91 -2.88 -3.27 16.19
CA SER A 91 -3.58 -2.50 17.22
C SER A 91 -4.02 -3.34 18.42
N LYS A 92 -4.06 -4.67 18.27
CA LYS A 92 -4.52 -5.63 19.30
C LYS A 92 -3.39 -6.42 19.95
N VAL A 93 -2.16 -6.19 19.53
CA VAL A 93 -0.99 -6.90 20.07
C VAL A 93 -0.75 -6.52 21.53
N GLY A 94 -0.55 -7.53 22.39
CA GLY A 94 -0.17 -7.35 23.80
C GLY A 94 1.30 -6.96 23.99
N LYS A 95 1.75 -6.83 25.25
CA LYS A 95 3.11 -6.35 25.57
C LYS A 95 4.19 -7.19 24.89
N CYS A 96 4.98 -6.56 24.04
CA CYS A 96 6.08 -7.17 23.30
C CYS A 96 7.09 -6.10 22.86
N ASN A 97 8.07 -6.55 22.09
CA ASN A 97 9.09 -5.73 21.50
C ASN A 97 9.33 -6.07 20.03
N CYS A 98 9.95 -5.11 19.36
CA CYS A 98 10.53 -5.28 18.05
C CYS A 98 11.84 -4.47 17.96
N ASP A 99 12.42 -4.45 16.77
CA ASP A 99 13.43 -3.50 16.32
C ASP A 99 12.99 -2.89 14.99
N CYS A 100 13.80 -2.00 14.42
CA CYS A 100 13.46 -1.32 13.17
C CYS A 100 13.12 -2.29 12.03
N SER A 101 13.95 -3.31 11.79
CA SER A 101 13.81 -4.25 10.67
C SER A 101 12.73 -5.32 10.87
N SER A 102 12.59 -5.82 12.09
CA SER A 102 11.55 -6.77 12.48
C SER A 102 10.18 -6.13 12.44
N LEU A 103 10.01 -4.87 12.87
CA LEU A 103 8.77 -4.13 12.70
C LEU A 103 8.38 -4.06 11.22
N GLN A 104 9.32 -3.69 10.33
CA GLN A 104 9.04 -3.63 8.89
C GLN A 104 8.71 -5.01 8.31
N ASN A 105 9.33 -6.08 8.81
CA ASN A 105 8.99 -7.43 8.38
C ASN A 105 7.58 -7.84 8.83
N VAL A 106 7.19 -7.60 10.09
CA VAL A 106 5.82 -7.87 10.56
C VAL A 106 4.80 -7.05 9.76
N ALA A 107 5.07 -5.78 9.50
CA ALA A 107 4.21 -4.93 8.67
C ALA A 107 4.09 -5.45 7.23
N ALA A 108 5.18 -5.97 6.65
CA ALA A 108 5.15 -6.59 5.33
C ALA A 108 4.27 -7.85 5.32
N VAL A 109 4.38 -8.71 6.35
CA VAL A 109 3.50 -9.88 6.50
C VAL A 109 2.03 -9.44 6.62
N ALA A 110 1.73 -8.48 7.50
CA ALA A 110 0.39 -7.93 7.71
C ALA A 110 -0.20 -7.30 6.43
N SER A 111 0.66 -6.75 5.57
CA SER A 111 0.24 -6.13 4.31
C SER A 111 -0.20 -7.12 3.24
N GLY A 112 0.07 -8.43 3.43
CA GLY A 112 -0.18 -9.44 2.42
C GLY A 112 0.76 -9.34 1.21
N SER A 113 1.99 -8.84 1.40
CA SER A 113 3.01 -8.74 0.34
C SER A 113 3.61 -10.09 -0.07
N GLY A 114 3.23 -11.18 0.61
CA GLY A 114 3.88 -12.49 0.51
C GLY A 114 5.11 -12.63 1.41
N ALA A 115 5.47 -11.60 2.18
CA ALA A 115 6.54 -11.70 3.17
C ALA A 115 6.25 -12.76 4.23
N THR A 116 7.32 -13.39 4.71
CA THR A 116 7.30 -14.36 5.81
C THR A 116 8.30 -13.96 6.88
N TYR A 117 8.06 -14.34 8.13
CA TYR A 117 8.90 -13.90 9.25
C TYR A 117 9.95 -14.92 9.74
N GLY A 118 9.83 -16.20 9.37
CA GLY A 118 10.78 -17.25 9.79
C GLY A 118 10.94 -17.37 11.31
N SER A 119 12.02 -18.00 11.76
CA SER A 119 12.41 -18.08 13.18
C SER A 119 13.00 -16.77 13.70
N ASN A 120 13.62 -15.98 12.82
CA ASN A 120 14.12 -14.65 13.11
C ASN A 120 13.77 -13.73 11.94
N GLY A 121 13.17 -12.57 12.24
CA GLY A 121 12.79 -11.60 11.21
C GLY A 121 14.00 -11.01 10.48
N TRP A 122 13.76 -10.28 9.39
CA TRP A 122 14.82 -9.59 8.65
C TRP A 122 15.69 -8.72 9.55
N THR A 123 16.96 -8.59 9.16
CA THR A 123 17.89 -7.57 9.64
C THR A 123 18.06 -6.50 8.55
N THR A 124 18.48 -5.29 8.90
CA THR A 124 18.66 -4.22 7.89
C THR A 124 19.59 -4.60 6.73
N SER A 125 20.59 -5.45 6.99
CA SER A 125 21.51 -5.98 5.97
C SER A 125 20.86 -7.01 5.03
N THR A 126 19.84 -7.74 5.48
CA THR A 126 19.16 -8.80 4.70
C THR A 126 17.91 -8.30 3.98
N MET A 127 17.34 -7.17 4.39
CA MET A 127 16.10 -6.61 3.83
C MET A 127 16.16 -6.42 2.32
N LYS A 128 17.30 -6.02 1.74
CA LYS A 128 17.38 -5.72 0.29
C LYS A 128 17.06 -6.97 -0.54
N ALA A 129 17.74 -8.07 -0.24
CA ALA A 129 17.55 -9.34 -0.93
C ALA A 129 16.13 -9.88 -0.71
N ALA A 130 15.62 -9.83 0.53
CA ALA A 130 14.27 -10.30 0.85
C ALA A 130 13.18 -9.49 0.10
N LEU A 131 13.27 -8.17 0.09
CA LEU A 131 12.31 -7.30 -0.58
C LEU A 131 12.38 -7.46 -2.11
N GLN A 132 13.57 -7.63 -2.69
CA GLN A 132 13.72 -7.93 -4.12
C GLN A 132 13.08 -9.28 -4.49
N ALA A 133 13.27 -10.31 -3.66
CA ALA A 133 12.64 -11.62 -3.87
C ALA A 133 11.10 -11.55 -3.84
N LEU A 134 10.55 -10.62 -3.07
CA LEU A 134 9.11 -10.31 -3.01
C LEU A 134 8.63 -9.38 -4.15
N GLY A 135 9.50 -8.98 -5.06
CA GLY A 135 9.15 -8.13 -6.21
C GLY A 135 9.04 -6.63 -5.90
N TYR A 136 9.51 -6.18 -4.74
CA TYR A 136 9.60 -4.75 -4.45
C TYR A 136 10.58 -4.08 -5.42
N LYS A 137 10.24 -2.87 -5.84
CA LYS A 137 11.09 -2.02 -6.68
C LYS A 137 12.06 -1.26 -5.78
N ILE A 138 13.35 -1.38 -6.06
CA ILE A 138 14.42 -0.78 -5.26
C ILE A 138 14.90 0.50 -5.95
N ILE A 139 14.84 1.62 -5.25
CA ILE A 139 15.39 2.90 -5.69
C ILE A 139 16.60 3.25 -4.83
N THR A 140 17.75 3.46 -5.47
CA THR A 140 19.02 3.87 -4.83
C THR A 140 19.43 5.30 -5.16
N ALA A 141 18.78 5.93 -6.15
CA ALA A 141 19.15 7.26 -6.60
C ALA A 141 18.91 8.31 -5.50
N SER A 142 19.97 9.04 -5.15
CA SER A 142 20.00 9.98 -4.02
C SER A 142 18.90 11.04 -4.05
N THR A 143 18.43 11.44 -5.23
CA THR A 143 17.36 12.44 -5.41
C THR A 143 16.08 12.03 -4.67
N TYR A 144 15.70 10.75 -4.74
CA TYR A 144 14.46 10.25 -4.14
C TYR A 144 14.60 9.95 -2.65
N LEU A 145 15.84 9.76 -2.17
CA LEU A 145 16.11 9.34 -0.80
C LEU A 145 16.28 10.52 0.16
N LYS A 146 16.67 11.70 -0.33
CA LYS A 146 17.05 12.85 0.52
C LYS A 146 15.96 13.90 0.70
N ASP A 147 14.86 13.82 -0.05
CA ASP A 147 13.80 14.81 -0.04
C ASP A 147 12.43 14.15 0.18
N SER A 148 11.75 14.58 1.25
CA SER A 148 10.41 14.13 1.63
C SER A 148 9.36 14.34 0.54
N ALA A 149 9.57 15.26 -0.41
CA ALA A 149 8.68 15.43 -1.56
C ALA A 149 8.57 14.15 -2.41
N TYR A 150 9.59 13.30 -2.42
CA TYR A 150 9.60 12.02 -3.15
C TYR A 150 9.11 10.84 -2.32
N CYS A 151 8.64 11.09 -1.09
CA CYS A 151 8.15 10.04 -0.22
C CYS A 151 6.93 9.33 -0.81
N VAL A 152 6.91 8.01 -0.75
CA VAL A 152 5.78 7.18 -1.15
C VAL A 152 5.25 6.50 0.11
N ARG A 153 3.94 6.62 0.37
CA ARG A 153 3.30 5.92 1.49
C ARG A 153 3.47 4.41 1.31
N GLY A 154 3.91 3.73 2.37
CA GLY A 154 4.25 2.31 2.38
C GLY A 154 5.63 1.97 1.83
N ALA A 155 6.43 2.95 1.40
CA ALA A 155 7.81 2.69 1.01
C ALA A 155 8.69 2.46 2.24
N ILE A 156 9.61 1.50 2.14
CA ILE A 156 10.52 1.12 3.22
C ILE A 156 11.89 1.70 2.91
N TYR A 157 12.32 2.70 3.68
CA TYR A 157 13.66 3.29 3.59
C TYR A 157 14.63 2.50 4.44
N VAL A 158 15.80 2.17 3.91
CA VAL A 158 16.77 1.32 4.61
C VAL A 158 18.17 1.90 4.50
N LYS A 159 18.83 2.03 5.66
CA LYS A 159 20.28 2.12 5.79
C LYS A 159 20.74 0.75 6.30
N ALA A 160 21.30 -0.06 5.41
CA ALA A 160 21.61 -1.48 5.63
C ALA A 160 22.49 -1.71 6.86
N SER A 161 23.34 -0.75 7.19
CA SER A 161 24.22 -0.80 8.36
C SER A 161 23.58 -0.42 9.69
N SER A 162 22.35 0.09 9.75
CA SER A 162 21.82 0.58 11.04
C SER A 162 20.32 0.74 11.22
N HIS A 163 19.53 1.10 10.19
CA HIS A 163 18.16 1.56 10.45
C HIS A 163 17.22 1.43 9.27
N THR A 164 15.93 1.28 9.55
CA THR A 164 14.87 1.34 8.55
C THR A 164 13.62 2.04 9.06
N VAL A 165 12.89 2.70 8.16
CA VAL A 165 11.64 3.41 8.45
C VAL A 165 10.61 3.19 7.33
N CYS A 166 9.33 3.34 7.64
CA CYS A 166 8.25 3.36 6.65
C CYS A 166 7.84 4.81 6.35
N GLY A 167 7.70 5.16 5.08
CA GLY A 167 6.98 6.36 4.65
C GLY A 167 5.49 6.23 4.96
N LEU A 168 4.92 7.17 5.73
CA LEU A 168 3.50 7.14 6.09
C LEU A 168 2.66 8.12 5.28
N ASP A 169 3.26 9.04 4.54
CA ASP A 169 2.51 9.93 3.66
C ASP A 169 3.14 9.96 2.26
N ASN A 170 2.35 10.36 1.27
CA ASN A 170 2.87 10.68 -0.05
C ASN A 170 3.40 12.10 -0.05
N GLY A 171 4.63 12.27 -0.51
CA GLY A 171 5.18 13.56 -0.88
C GLY A 171 4.55 14.10 -2.17
N SER A 172 4.72 15.40 -2.41
CA SER A 172 4.16 16.08 -3.59
C SER A 172 4.68 15.53 -4.94
N LYS A 173 5.81 14.82 -4.93
CA LYS A 173 6.45 14.18 -6.09
C LYS A 173 6.44 12.65 -6.00
N ALA A 174 5.59 12.05 -5.15
CA ALA A 174 5.47 10.59 -5.01
C ALA A 174 5.22 9.88 -6.35
N SER A 175 4.45 10.49 -7.26
CA SER A 175 4.19 9.96 -8.60
C SER A 175 5.46 9.83 -9.45
N GLN A 176 6.43 10.74 -9.29
CA GLN A 176 7.71 10.67 -9.97
C GLN A 176 8.52 9.49 -9.44
N THR A 177 8.56 9.30 -8.11
CA THR A 177 9.19 8.14 -7.48
C THR A 177 8.60 6.82 -7.98
N LEU A 178 7.27 6.73 -8.06
CA LEU A 178 6.58 5.56 -8.61
C LEU A 178 6.92 5.32 -10.09
N SER A 179 6.94 6.39 -10.89
CA SER A 179 7.36 6.30 -12.30
C SER A 179 8.80 5.80 -12.43
N THR A 180 9.72 6.29 -11.61
CA THR A 180 11.13 5.84 -11.59
C THR A 180 11.25 4.39 -11.14
N ALA A 181 10.39 3.92 -10.24
CA ALA A 181 10.31 2.52 -9.85
C ALA A 181 9.78 1.59 -10.97
N GLY A 182 9.36 2.15 -12.12
CA GLY A 182 8.63 1.41 -13.15
C GLY A 182 7.24 0.98 -12.70
N ILE A 183 6.66 1.67 -11.71
CA ILE A 183 5.31 1.44 -11.19
C ILE A 183 4.39 2.46 -11.87
N SER A 184 4.01 2.15 -13.11
CA SER A 184 3.07 2.96 -13.88
C SER A 184 1.65 2.63 -13.45
N GLY A 185 1.06 3.45 -12.58
CA GLY A 185 -0.39 3.63 -12.58
C GLY A 185 -0.76 4.43 -13.83
N GLY A 186 -1.73 3.96 -14.61
CA GLY A 186 -2.23 4.70 -15.77
C GLY A 186 -2.45 6.17 -15.44
N ASN A 187 -1.76 7.05 -16.16
CA ASN A 187 -1.81 8.48 -15.91
C ASN A 187 -3.10 9.07 -16.50
N SER A 188 -3.91 9.69 -15.64
CA SER A 188 -4.77 10.87 -15.85
C SER A 188 -5.51 11.09 -14.52
N GLY A 189 -5.43 12.18 -13.76
CA GLY A 189 -4.75 13.47 -13.82
C GLY A 189 -5.11 14.21 -12.51
N SER A 190 -4.37 15.27 -12.20
CA SER A 190 -4.58 16.30 -11.15
C SER A 190 -5.79 16.22 -10.21
N GLY A 191 -5.53 16.32 -8.90
CA GLY A 191 -6.47 16.90 -7.94
C GLY A 191 -6.40 16.32 -6.53
N SER A 192 -5.78 17.07 -5.63
CA SER A 192 -5.83 17.00 -4.16
C SER A 192 -6.96 16.19 -3.49
N GLY A 193 -6.58 15.41 -2.48
CA GLY A 193 -7.47 15.02 -1.37
C GLY A 193 -7.44 13.53 -1.07
N ALA A 194 -7.17 13.20 0.20
CA ALA A 194 -7.26 11.89 0.87
C ALA A 194 -7.99 10.82 0.05
N GLY A 195 -7.31 9.71 -0.27
CA GLY A 195 -7.77 8.65 -1.15
C GLY A 195 -9.19 8.18 -0.82
N LYS A 196 -10.16 8.77 -1.51
CA LYS A 196 -11.54 8.35 -1.52
C LYS A 196 -11.62 7.03 -2.29
N LYS A 197 -12.32 6.05 -1.74
CA LYS A 197 -12.67 4.80 -2.43
C LYS A 197 -13.30 5.11 -3.79
N SER A 198 -13.11 4.25 -4.78
CA SER A 198 -13.72 4.48 -6.09
C SER A 198 -15.25 4.57 -6.00
N VAL A 199 -15.88 5.27 -6.95
CA VAL A 199 -17.35 5.32 -7.06
C VAL A 199 -17.95 3.91 -7.15
N ASP A 200 -17.27 2.98 -7.81
CA ASP A 200 -17.68 1.57 -7.91
C ASP A 200 -17.67 0.84 -6.57
N GLU A 201 -16.71 1.15 -5.72
CA GLU A 201 -16.63 0.57 -4.38
C GLU A 201 -17.70 1.16 -3.47
N ILE A 202 -17.87 2.49 -3.52
CA ILE A 202 -18.91 3.18 -2.75
C ILE A 202 -20.31 2.76 -3.20
N ALA A 203 -20.55 2.59 -4.50
CA ALA A 203 -21.84 2.12 -5.03
C ALA A 203 -22.18 0.72 -4.50
N ARG A 204 -21.20 -0.20 -4.42
CA ARG A 204 -21.39 -1.52 -3.80
C ARG A 204 -21.66 -1.43 -2.31
N GLU A 205 -21.00 -0.52 -1.59
CA GLU A 205 -21.29 -0.29 -0.17
C GLU A 205 -22.68 0.32 0.07
N VAL A 206 -23.14 1.18 -0.83
CA VAL A 206 -24.49 1.74 -0.81
C VAL A 206 -25.55 0.65 -1.02
N ILE A 207 -25.32 -0.24 -1.99
CA ILE A 207 -26.18 -1.42 -2.23
C ILE A 207 -26.21 -2.33 -1.00
N ASN A 208 -25.06 -2.51 -0.36
CA ASN A 208 -24.92 -3.28 0.88
C ASN A 208 -25.40 -2.53 2.14
N GLY A 209 -26.05 -1.37 1.99
CA GLY A 209 -26.69 -0.64 3.09
C GLY A 209 -25.76 0.13 4.03
N LYS A 210 -24.44 0.18 3.76
CA LYS A 210 -23.45 0.81 4.67
C LYS A 210 -23.58 2.34 4.78
N TRP A 211 -24.28 2.95 3.84
CA TRP A 211 -24.43 4.40 3.73
C TRP A 211 -25.83 4.90 4.12
N GLY A 212 -26.66 4.08 4.75
CA GLY A 212 -28.02 4.49 5.14
C GLY A 212 -28.98 4.65 3.95
N THR A 213 -30.15 5.26 4.20
CA THR A 213 -31.27 5.38 3.25
C THR A 213 -31.76 6.82 3.12
N GLY A 214 -32.27 7.20 1.94
CA GLY A 214 -32.84 8.54 1.70
C GLY A 214 -31.84 9.67 1.94
N ASP A 215 -32.26 10.70 2.69
CA ASP A 215 -31.46 11.90 2.95
C ASP A 215 -30.19 11.63 3.79
N ASP A 216 -30.21 10.62 4.66
CA ASP A 216 -29.03 10.26 5.46
C ASP A 216 -27.86 9.81 4.56
N ARG A 217 -28.17 9.03 3.52
CA ARG A 217 -27.18 8.61 2.51
C ARG A 217 -26.56 9.78 1.78
N LYS A 218 -27.41 10.71 1.33
CA LYS A 218 -26.96 11.91 0.61
C LYS A 218 -26.02 12.75 1.46
N LYS A 219 -26.35 12.94 2.76
CA LYS A 219 -25.51 13.67 3.72
C LYS A 219 -24.18 12.96 3.97
N ARG A 220 -24.17 11.65 4.20
CA ARG A 220 -22.96 10.88 4.48
C ARG A 220 -22.01 10.86 3.28
N LEU A 221 -22.53 10.63 2.07
CA LEU A 221 -21.73 10.65 0.85
C LEU A 221 -21.13 12.04 0.59
N ALA A 222 -21.92 13.11 0.73
CA ALA A 222 -21.43 14.48 0.59
C ALA A 222 -20.37 14.84 1.65
N ALA A 223 -20.57 14.45 2.91
CA ALA A 223 -19.59 14.66 3.99
C ALA A 223 -18.28 13.89 3.76
N ALA A 224 -18.36 12.68 3.20
CA ALA A 224 -17.21 11.91 2.73
C ALA A 224 -16.64 12.42 1.39
N GLY A 225 -17.26 13.45 0.82
CA GLY A 225 -16.83 14.16 -0.38
C GLY A 225 -17.08 13.39 -1.69
N TYR A 226 -18.09 12.52 -1.72
CA TYR A 226 -18.59 11.89 -2.93
C TYR A 226 -19.75 12.69 -3.52
N ASP A 227 -19.83 12.71 -4.84
CA ASP A 227 -21.01 13.22 -5.54
C ASP A 227 -22.14 12.18 -5.50
N TYR A 228 -23.26 12.55 -4.88
CA TYR A 228 -24.41 11.66 -4.71
C TYR A 228 -24.99 11.19 -6.03
N ALA A 229 -25.11 12.08 -7.03
CA ALA A 229 -25.70 11.74 -8.32
C ALA A 229 -24.87 10.69 -9.07
N THR A 230 -23.54 10.84 -9.04
CA THR A 230 -22.57 9.92 -9.64
C THR A 230 -22.62 8.54 -8.98
N VAL A 231 -22.66 8.49 -7.64
CA VAL A 231 -22.78 7.23 -6.90
C VAL A 231 -24.14 6.57 -7.16
N GLN A 232 -25.23 7.35 -7.17
CA GLN A 232 -26.58 6.82 -7.38
C GLN A 232 -26.78 6.30 -8.82
N ALA A 233 -26.21 6.98 -9.83
CA ALA A 233 -26.20 6.48 -11.19
C ALA A 233 -25.50 5.11 -11.28
N ARG A 234 -24.34 4.97 -10.62
CA ARG A 234 -23.61 3.71 -10.59
C ARG A 234 -24.35 2.59 -9.85
N VAL A 235 -25.04 2.91 -8.75
CA VAL A 235 -25.92 1.97 -8.05
C VAL A 235 -27.05 1.47 -8.98
N ASN A 236 -27.68 2.38 -9.73
CA ASN A 236 -28.74 2.01 -10.68
C ASN A 236 -28.21 1.13 -11.83
N GLU A 237 -27.00 1.40 -12.31
CA GLU A 237 -26.34 0.54 -13.32
C GLU A 237 -26.08 -0.87 -12.79
N ILE A 238 -25.61 -1.02 -11.55
CA ILE A 238 -25.35 -2.32 -10.94
C ILE A 238 -26.66 -3.09 -10.71
N LEU A 239 -27.71 -2.42 -10.21
CA LEU A 239 -29.01 -3.03 -9.95
C LEU A 239 -29.79 -3.38 -11.22
N SER A 240 -29.56 -2.67 -12.33
CA SER A 240 -30.16 -2.98 -13.64
C SER A 240 -29.48 -4.15 -14.37
N GLY A 241 -28.54 -4.85 -13.72
CA GLY A 241 -27.90 -6.03 -14.30
C GLY A 241 -26.91 -5.73 -15.42
N LYS A 242 -26.49 -4.47 -15.60
CA LYS A 242 -25.33 -4.11 -16.43
C LYS A 242 -24.03 -4.46 -15.68
N THR A 243 -23.86 -5.75 -15.38
CA THR A 243 -22.68 -6.30 -14.73
C THR A 243 -21.67 -6.77 -15.77
N GLY A 244 -20.68 -5.93 -16.01
CA GLY A 244 -19.45 -6.33 -16.63
C GLY A 244 -18.39 -5.30 -16.31
N SER A 245 -17.54 -5.58 -15.31
CA SER A 245 -16.22 -4.95 -15.29
C SER A 245 -15.59 -5.30 -16.63
N LYS A 246 -15.53 -4.30 -17.51
CA LYS A 246 -14.90 -4.39 -18.80
C LYS A 246 -13.46 -4.88 -18.56
N LYS A 247 -13.14 -6.10 -19.01
CA LYS A 247 -11.77 -6.67 -18.99
C LYS A 247 -10.80 -5.63 -19.55
N SER A 248 -9.54 -5.62 -19.11
CA SER A 248 -8.58 -4.62 -19.58
C SER A 248 -8.35 -4.75 -21.09
N ASN A 249 -7.88 -3.67 -21.73
CA ASN A 249 -7.52 -3.72 -23.15
C ASN A 249 -6.43 -4.76 -23.44
N GLU A 250 -5.53 -5.05 -22.47
CA GLU A 250 -4.54 -6.13 -22.62
C GLU A 250 -5.17 -7.52 -22.55
N GLU A 251 -6.15 -7.74 -21.67
CA GLU A 251 -6.86 -9.02 -21.59
C GLU A 251 -7.64 -9.29 -22.88
N ILE A 252 -8.32 -8.27 -23.39
CA ILE A 252 -9.02 -8.36 -24.67
C ILE A 252 -8.05 -8.55 -25.82
N ALA A 253 -6.87 -7.90 -25.82
CA ALA A 253 -5.86 -8.11 -26.86
C ALA A 253 -5.39 -9.57 -26.92
N LYS A 254 -5.21 -10.25 -25.77
CA LYS A 254 -4.89 -11.68 -25.73
C LYS A 254 -6.03 -12.53 -26.30
N GLU A 255 -7.28 -12.20 -26.01
CA GLU A 255 -8.44 -12.89 -26.58
C GLU A 255 -8.56 -12.67 -28.09
N VAL A 256 -8.18 -11.48 -28.58
CA VAL A 256 -8.13 -11.15 -30.00
C VAL A 256 -7.06 -11.99 -30.71
N ILE A 257 -5.87 -12.14 -30.13
CA ILE A 257 -4.80 -13.01 -30.67
C ILE A 257 -5.24 -14.47 -30.65
N ALA A 258 -5.97 -14.89 -29.62
CA ALA A 258 -6.58 -16.21 -29.52
C ALA A 258 -7.80 -16.41 -30.44
N GLY A 259 -8.13 -15.44 -31.31
CA GLY A 259 -9.19 -15.54 -32.32
C GLY A 259 -10.62 -15.40 -31.80
N LYS A 260 -10.83 -15.09 -30.50
CA LYS A 260 -12.17 -15.05 -29.87
C LYS A 260 -13.05 -13.89 -30.35
N TRP A 261 -12.46 -12.90 -31.00
CA TRP A 261 -13.13 -11.67 -31.43
C TRP A 261 -13.33 -11.58 -32.94
N GLY A 262 -13.13 -12.65 -33.71
CA GLY A 262 -13.25 -12.62 -35.17
C GLY A 262 -12.12 -11.85 -35.87
N ASN A 263 -12.27 -11.59 -37.17
CA ASN A 263 -11.22 -11.02 -38.03
C ASN A 263 -11.71 -9.78 -38.79
N GLY A 264 -10.79 -8.86 -39.09
CA GLY A 264 -11.07 -7.64 -39.86
C GLY A 264 -12.19 -6.80 -39.27
N ASP A 265 -13.20 -6.46 -40.08
CA ASP A 265 -14.31 -5.59 -39.69
C ASP A 265 -15.26 -6.21 -38.64
N ASP A 266 -15.40 -7.54 -38.60
CA ASP A 266 -16.21 -8.22 -37.60
C ASP A 266 -15.66 -7.99 -36.19
N ARG A 267 -14.32 -8.06 -36.05
CA ARG A 267 -13.62 -7.75 -34.80
C ARG A 267 -13.86 -6.32 -34.34
N LYS A 268 -13.76 -5.37 -35.27
CA LYS A 268 -13.97 -3.95 -34.98
C LYS A 268 -15.40 -3.69 -34.48
N LYS A 269 -16.40 -4.30 -35.13
CA LYS A 269 -17.82 -4.20 -34.72
C LYS A 269 -18.07 -4.82 -33.35
N ARG A 270 -17.54 -6.02 -33.09
CA ARG A 270 -17.74 -6.74 -31.81
C ARG A 270 -17.09 -6.00 -30.64
N LEU A 271 -15.87 -5.50 -30.82
CA LEU A 271 -15.17 -4.72 -29.80
C LEU A 271 -15.93 -3.42 -29.49
N ALA A 272 -16.36 -2.68 -30.52
CA ALA A 272 -17.14 -1.46 -30.33
C ALA A 272 -18.49 -1.72 -29.64
N ALA A 273 -19.20 -2.79 -30.02
CA ALA A 273 -20.47 -3.19 -29.40
C ALA A 273 -20.29 -3.60 -27.92
N ALA A 274 -19.15 -4.21 -27.58
CA ALA A 274 -18.76 -4.51 -26.20
C ALA A 274 -18.16 -3.29 -25.46
N GLY A 275 -18.22 -2.10 -26.08
CA GLY A 275 -17.78 -0.83 -25.48
C GLY A 275 -16.28 -0.60 -25.49
N TYR A 276 -15.49 -1.39 -26.22
CA TYR A 276 -14.03 -1.26 -26.36
C TYR A 276 -13.63 -0.28 -27.47
N ASP A 277 -12.55 0.46 -27.21
CA ASP A 277 -11.87 1.23 -28.26
C ASP A 277 -10.99 0.28 -29.07
N TYR A 278 -11.40 0.03 -30.32
CA TYR A 278 -10.68 -0.81 -31.26
C TYR A 278 -9.21 -0.38 -31.43
N ALA A 279 -8.92 0.92 -31.54
CA ALA A 279 -7.56 1.40 -31.75
C ALA A 279 -6.68 1.16 -30.52
N ALA A 280 -7.26 1.31 -29.31
CA ALA A 280 -6.56 1.02 -28.06
C ALA A 280 -6.26 -0.49 -27.91
N VAL A 281 -7.24 -1.35 -28.22
CA VAL A 281 -7.05 -2.82 -28.21
C VAL A 281 -6.05 -3.26 -29.28
N GLN A 282 -6.13 -2.71 -30.50
CA GLN A 282 -5.21 -3.05 -31.60
C GLN A 282 -3.76 -2.65 -31.29
N LYS A 283 -3.54 -1.52 -30.61
CA LYS A 283 -2.21 -1.16 -30.10
C LYS A 283 -1.67 -2.19 -29.10
N CYS A 284 -2.52 -2.76 -28.25
CA CYS A 284 -2.13 -3.83 -27.33
C CYS A 284 -1.84 -5.14 -28.09
N VAL A 285 -2.63 -5.49 -29.10
CA VAL A 285 -2.39 -6.66 -29.97
C VAL A 285 -1.04 -6.55 -30.67
N ASN A 286 -0.73 -5.39 -31.26
CA ASN A 286 0.54 -5.15 -31.96
C ASN A 286 1.77 -5.17 -31.04
N LYS A 287 1.60 -5.02 -29.71
CA LYS A 287 2.70 -5.15 -28.73
C LYS A 287 2.93 -6.59 -28.29
N LEU A 288 1.97 -7.48 -28.54
CA LEU A 288 1.99 -8.88 -28.11
C LEU A 288 2.37 -9.85 -29.25
N LEU A 289 2.54 -9.32 -30.47
CA LEU A 289 3.05 -9.99 -31.66
C LEU A 289 4.43 -9.44 -31.99
#